data_AF-A0A412YPV6-F1
#
_entry.id   AF-A0A412YPV6-F1
#
_cell.length_a   1.000
_cell.length_b   1.000
_cell.length_c   1.000
_cell.angle_alpha   90.00
_cell.angle_beta   90.00
_cell.angle_gamma   90.00
#
_symmetry.space_group_name_H-M   'P 1'
#
loop_
_entity.id
_entity.type
_entity.pdbx_description
1 polymer ?
#
loop_
_entity_poly.entity_id
_entity_poly.type
_entity_poly.pdbx_seq_one_letter_code
_entity_poly.pdbx_strand_id
1 'polypeptide(L)'
;MKMALSDFSLRKKGIYGILHVIILLLSLFLVISISIDTFKGIPFYTQSVYMKVQLWICVLFLFDFILELFLSKNKWHYLSTHFIFLLVAIPYQNIISYMGWTFSPEVTYMIRFVPLVRGGYAMAIVVGWLTYNKASGLFVSYLTMLLATVYFSSLAFFVLEHKVNPLVTGYGDALWWAFMDVTTVGSNIIAVTVTGRVLSVLLAALGMMMFPIFTVYVTSLIQKKNKEKEEYYKQLETADDSKQK
;
A
#
# COMPACT_ATOMS: atom_id res chain seq x y z
N MET A 1 3.34 -1.29 -42.27
CA MET A 1 2.41 -0.62 -41.33
C MET A 1 2.17 -1.37 -40.01
N LYS A 2 2.14 -2.72 -39.98
CA LYS A 2 2.03 -3.52 -38.72
C LYS A 2 3.23 -3.38 -37.76
N MET A 3 4.43 -3.10 -38.27
CA MET A 3 5.67 -2.99 -37.47
C MET A 3 5.76 -1.70 -36.63
N ALA A 4 5.15 -0.60 -37.09
CA ALA A 4 5.09 0.66 -36.34
C ALA A 4 4.06 0.62 -35.20
N LEU A 5 2.99 -0.17 -35.36
CA LEU A 5 1.97 -0.35 -34.33
C LEU A 5 2.44 -1.29 -33.20
N SER A 6 3.26 -2.30 -33.52
CA SER A 6 3.90 -3.15 -32.50
C SER A 6 4.94 -2.38 -31.70
N ASP A 7 5.72 -1.52 -32.37
CA ASP A 7 6.73 -0.68 -31.71
C ASP A 7 6.08 0.39 -30.80
N PHE A 8 4.97 0.99 -31.25
CA PHE A 8 4.16 1.89 -30.41
C PHE A 8 3.52 1.17 -29.21
N SER A 9 3.06 -0.08 -29.38
CA SER A 9 2.46 -0.88 -28.29
C SER A 9 3.50 -1.37 -27.27
N LEU A 10 4.71 -1.72 -27.72
CA LEU A 10 5.84 -2.09 -26.86
C LEU A 10 6.39 -0.86 -26.12
N ARG A 11 6.50 0.28 -26.79
CA ARG A 11 6.88 1.57 -26.21
C ARG A 11 5.85 2.08 -25.21
N LYS A 12 4.54 1.85 -25.44
CA LYS A 12 3.49 2.06 -24.44
C LYS A 12 3.78 1.26 -23.17
N LYS A 13 3.99 -0.06 -23.27
CA LYS A 13 4.30 -0.92 -22.11
C LYS A 13 5.58 -0.49 -21.37
N GLY A 14 6.63 -0.08 -22.08
CA GLY A 14 7.87 0.40 -21.47
C GLY A 14 7.73 1.73 -20.72
N ILE A 15 7.04 2.70 -21.33
CA ILE A 15 6.78 4.02 -20.70
C ILE A 15 5.89 3.86 -19.47
N TYR A 16 4.84 3.02 -19.52
CA TYR A 16 4.02 2.73 -18.34
C TYR A 16 4.83 2.07 -17.22
N GLY A 17 5.72 1.14 -17.55
CA GLY A 17 6.60 0.50 -16.56
C GLY A 17 7.50 1.50 -15.85
N ILE A 18 8.15 2.41 -16.60
CA ILE A 18 9.01 3.45 -16.03
C ILE A 18 8.19 4.43 -15.18
N LEU A 19 7.03 4.86 -15.68
CA LEU A 19 6.13 5.78 -14.96
C LEU A 19 5.66 5.18 -13.63
N HIS A 20 5.25 3.91 -13.63
CA HIS A 20 4.87 3.19 -12.41
C HIS A 20 6.04 3.05 -11.43
N VAL A 21 7.26 2.81 -11.90
CA VAL A 21 8.45 2.75 -11.03
C VAL A 21 8.74 4.11 -10.40
N ILE A 22 8.62 5.20 -11.17
CA ILE A 22 8.78 6.57 -10.65
C ILE A 22 7.72 6.87 -9.58
N ILE A 23 6.47 6.51 -9.84
CA ILE A 23 5.38 6.65 -8.87
C ILE A 23 5.66 5.85 -7.61
N LEU A 24 6.13 4.61 -7.74
CA LEU A 24 6.48 3.76 -6.60
C LEU A 24 7.56 4.43 -5.73
N LEU A 25 8.62 4.96 -6.34
CA LEU A 25 9.68 5.67 -5.62
C LEU A 25 9.16 6.93 -4.92
N LEU A 26 8.30 7.71 -5.59
CA LEU A 26 7.68 8.91 -5.01
C LEU A 26 6.69 8.57 -3.89
N SER A 27 5.98 7.45 -4.00
CA SER A 27 5.04 6.94 -3.01
C SER A 27 5.78 6.48 -1.76
N LEU A 28 6.86 5.72 -1.95
CA LEU A 28 7.73 5.30 -0.87
C LEU A 28 8.35 6.50 -0.17
N PHE A 29 8.85 7.47 -0.95
CA PHE A 29 9.37 8.72 -0.42
C PHE A 29 8.31 9.49 0.37
N LEU A 30 7.07 9.60 -0.12
CA LEU A 30 5.95 10.22 0.59
C LEU A 30 5.70 9.53 1.93
N VAL A 31 5.60 8.20 1.94
CA VAL A 31 5.36 7.40 3.15
C VAL A 31 6.49 7.59 4.17
N ILE A 32 7.75 7.60 3.72
CA ILE A 32 8.92 7.85 4.57
C ILE A 32 8.87 9.28 5.14
N SER A 33 8.55 10.29 4.33
CA SER A 33 8.42 11.67 4.80
C SER A 33 7.33 11.80 5.86
N ILE A 34 6.13 11.23 5.63
CA ILE A 34 5.05 11.23 6.63
C ILE A 34 5.48 10.51 7.90
N SER A 35 6.19 9.38 7.78
CA SER A 35 6.70 8.62 8.94
C SER A 35 7.64 9.47 9.79
N ILE A 36 8.65 10.09 9.16
CA ILE A 36 9.65 10.91 9.84
C ILE A 36 8.98 12.07 10.59
N ASP A 37 8.05 12.76 9.94
CA ASP A 37 7.36 13.90 10.55
C ASP A 37 6.46 13.46 11.71
N THR A 38 5.76 12.33 11.54
CA THR A 38 4.94 11.71 12.58
C THR A 38 5.80 11.31 13.79
N PHE A 39 6.98 10.73 13.57
CA PHE A 39 7.87 10.27 14.64
C PHE A 39 8.60 11.40 15.37
N LYS A 40 8.88 12.51 14.68
CA LYS A 40 9.54 13.66 15.29
C LYS A 40 8.57 14.63 15.98
N GLY A 41 7.26 14.39 15.90
CA GLY A 41 6.24 15.26 16.50
C GLY A 41 6.24 16.69 15.95
N ILE A 42 6.82 16.89 14.76
CA ILE A 42 6.97 18.22 14.17
C ILE A 42 5.61 18.64 13.61
N PRO A 43 5.12 19.85 13.89
CA PRO A 43 3.90 20.34 13.26
C PRO A 43 4.12 20.39 11.73
N PHE A 44 3.39 19.56 10.98
CA PHE A 44 3.40 19.45 9.51
C PHE A 44 3.33 20.77 8.70
N TYR A 45 3.07 21.90 9.36
CA TYR A 45 2.79 23.19 8.76
C TYR A 45 3.92 24.21 8.89
N THR A 46 4.93 23.97 9.73
CA THR A 46 5.94 25.00 10.02
C THR A 46 7.17 24.92 9.11
N GLN A 47 7.37 23.82 8.39
CA GLN A 47 8.49 23.68 7.46
C GLN A 47 8.09 23.93 6.01
N SER A 48 8.63 25.03 5.44
CA SER A 48 8.42 25.41 4.04
C SER A 48 8.90 24.34 3.04
N VAL A 49 9.88 23.52 3.43
CA VAL A 49 10.41 22.42 2.60
C VAL A 49 9.39 21.31 2.46
N TYR A 50 8.68 20.93 3.53
CA TYR A 50 7.65 19.89 3.50
C TYR A 50 6.52 20.27 2.54
N MET A 51 6.01 21.50 2.66
CA MET A 51 4.94 21.99 1.79
C MET A 51 5.35 21.98 0.31
N LYS A 52 6.61 22.33 0.01
CA LYS A 52 7.13 22.26 -1.36
C LYS A 52 7.22 20.82 -1.87
N VAL A 53 7.76 19.92 -1.06
CA VAL A 53 7.85 18.48 -1.39
C VAL A 53 6.47 17.90 -1.66
N GLN A 54 5.51 18.17 -0.76
CA GLN A 54 4.14 17.68 -0.89
C GLN A 54 3.47 18.18 -2.17
N LEU A 55 3.69 19.46 -2.52
CA LEU A 55 3.19 20.03 -3.78
C LEU A 55 3.74 19.30 -5.00
N TRP A 56 5.06 19.07 -5.06
CA TRP A 56 5.68 18.37 -6.19
C TRP A 56 5.13 16.95 -6.34
N ILE A 57 4.94 16.24 -5.23
CA ILE A 57 4.35 14.90 -5.27
C ILE A 57 2.89 14.96 -5.77
N CYS A 58 2.10 15.95 -5.33
CA CYS A 58 0.74 16.16 -5.86
C CYS A 58 0.74 16.37 -7.37
N VAL A 59 1.62 17.26 -7.86
CA VAL A 59 1.73 17.59 -9.29
C VAL A 59 2.08 16.35 -10.10
N LEU A 60 2.98 15.50 -9.60
CA LEU A 60 3.36 14.26 -10.28
C LEU A 60 2.20 13.24 -10.31
N PHE A 61 1.45 13.07 -9.22
CA PHE A 61 0.26 12.21 -9.22
C PHE A 61 -0.86 12.74 -10.13
N LEU A 62 -1.08 14.06 -10.16
CA LEU A 62 -2.02 14.69 -11.09
C LEU A 62 -1.58 14.49 -12.54
N PHE A 63 -0.29 14.66 -12.82
CA PHE A 63 0.26 14.44 -14.15
C PHE A 63 0.06 12.99 -14.60
N ASP A 64 0.33 12.04 -13.73
CA ASP A 64 0.10 10.61 -13.98
C ASP A 64 -1.38 10.30 -14.27
N PHE A 65 -2.29 10.77 -13.40
CA PHE A 65 -3.73 10.62 -13.61
C PHE A 65 -4.19 11.18 -14.96
N ILE A 66 -3.70 12.38 -15.31
CA ILE A 66 -4.04 13.03 -16.58
C ILE A 66 -3.49 12.22 -17.76
N LEU A 67 -2.25 11.74 -17.67
CA LEU A 67 -1.61 10.92 -18.71
C LEU A 67 -2.38 9.62 -18.93
N GLU A 68 -2.73 8.90 -17.86
CA GLU A 68 -3.52 7.68 -17.95
C GLU A 68 -4.94 7.94 -18.48
N LEU A 69 -5.58 9.03 -18.04
CA LEU A 69 -6.89 9.45 -18.55
C LEU A 69 -6.84 9.69 -20.07
N PHE A 70 -5.81 10.39 -20.57
CA PHE A 70 -5.64 10.63 -22.00
C PHE A 70 -5.36 9.37 -22.81
N LEU A 71 -4.63 8.42 -22.23
CA LEU A 71 -4.29 7.17 -22.90
C LEU A 71 -5.37 6.08 -22.79
N SER A 72 -6.30 6.23 -21.86
CA SER A 72 -7.43 5.33 -21.66
C SER A 72 -8.37 5.34 -22.87
N LYS A 73 -8.87 4.15 -23.26
CA LYS A 73 -9.84 4.04 -24.37
C LYS A 73 -11.19 4.70 -24.03
N ASN A 74 -11.62 4.57 -22.76
CA ASN A 74 -12.89 5.09 -22.25
C ASN A 74 -12.64 6.03 -21.06
N LYS A 75 -12.53 7.33 -21.34
CA LYS A 75 -12.20 8.38 -20.36
C LYS A 75 -13.15 8.41 -19.15
N TRP A 76 -14.45 8.26 -19.41
CA TRP A 76 -15.49 8.27 -18.36
C TRP A 76 -15.38 7.08 -17.41
N HIS A 77 -15.10 5.88 -17.95
CA HIS A 77 -14.90 4.70 -17.13
C HIS A 77 -13.63 4.81 -16.28
N TYR A 78 -12.55 5.34 -16.86
CA TYR A 78 -11.30 5.59 -16.13
C TYR A 78 -11.52 6.61 -14.99
N LEU A 79 -12.20 7.73 -15.28
CA LEU A 79 -12.53 8.74 -14.28
C LEU A 79 -13.38 8.19 -13.12
N SER A 80 -14.40 7.37 -13.44
CA SER A 80 -15.28 6.79 -12.41
C SER A 80 -14.56 5.78 -11.51
N THR A 81 -13.58 5.05 -12.03
CA THR A 81 -12.82 4.04 -11.27
C THR A 81 -11.70 4.64 -10.43
N HIS A 82 -11.13 5.76 -10.87
CA HIS A 82 -10.00 6.44 -10.23
C HIS A 82 -10.40 7.78 -9.58
N PHE A 83 -11.70 7.99 -9.32
CA PHE A 83 -12.20 9.25 -8.78
C PHE A 83 -11.59 9.60 -7.40
N ILE A 84 -11.44 8.59 -6.53
CA ILE A 84 -10.81 8.75 -5.21
C ILE A 84 -9.35 9.20 -5.36
N PHE A 85 -8.62 8.66 -6.34
CA PHE A 85 -7.24 9.05 -6.61
C PHE A 85 -7.14 10.51 -7.04
N LEU A 86 -8.02 10.93 -7.95
CA LEU A 86 -8.09 12.33 -8.39
C LEU A 86 -8.30 13.27 -7.19
N LEU A 87 -9.25 12.94 -6.30
CA LEU A 87 -9.49 13.73 -5.10
C LEU A 87 -8.23 13.81 -4.24
N VAL A 88 -7.55 12.70 -4.01
CA VAL A 88 -6.41 12.63 -3.10
C VAL A 88 -5.14 13.23 -3.70
N ALA A 89 -5.00 13.25 -5.03
CA ALA A 89 -3.88 13.85 -5.74
C ALA A 89 -3.83 15.39 -5.60
N ILE A 90 -4.96 16.04 -5.30
CA ILE A 90 -5.05 17.50 -5.19
C ILE A 90 -4.21 18.04 -4.00
N PRO A 91 -3.41 19.11 -4.21
CA PRO A 91 -2.59 19.73 -3.16
C PRO A 91 -3.39 20.64 -2.22
N TYR A 92 -4.41 20.12 -1.52
CA TYR A 92 -5.29 20.93 -0.67
C TYR A 92 -4.53 21.79 0.34
N GLN A 93 -3.54 21.22 1.02
CA GLN A 93 -2.81 21.92 2.07
C GLN A 93 -2.02 23.13 1.53
N ASN A 94 -1.48 23.02 0.32
CA ASN A 94 -0.81 24.13 -0.38
C ASN A 94 -1.81 25.17 -0.88
N ILE A 95 -2.95 24.75 -1.44
CA ILE A 95 -4.00 25.65 -1.93
C ILE A 95 -4.53 26.49 -0.76
N ILE A 96 -4.86 25.85 0.35
CA ILE A 96 -5.38 26.50 1.55
C ILE A 96 -4.36 27.49 2.12
N SER A 97 -3.08 27.09 2.19
CA SER A 97 -2.01 27.97 2.64
C SER A 97 -1.77 29.16 1.70
N TYR A 98 -1.91 28.98 0.39
CA TYR A 98 -1.72 30.04 -0.60
C TYR A 98 -2.89 31.04 -0.61
N MET A 99 -4.12 30.52 -0.51
CA MET A 99 -5.34 31.33 -0.49
C MET A 99 -5.63 31.97 0.87
N GLY A 100 -4.86 31.61 1.91
CA GLY A 100 -5.05 32.11 3.28
C GLY A 100 -6.37 31.69 3.93
N TRP A 101 -6.97 30.58 3.46
CA TRP A 101 -8.24 30.11 3.99
C TRP A 101 -8.09 29.52 5.39
N THR A 102 -8.95 29.95 6.30
CA THR A 102 -9.07 29.36 7.63
C THR A 102 -10.34 28.53 7.67
N PHE A 103 -10.21 27.28 8.10
CA PHE A 103 -11.32 26.36 8.30
C PHE A 103 -11.51 26.08 9.78
N SER A 104 -12.61 25.42 10.14
CA SER A 104 -12.80 24.94 11.51
C SER A 104 -11.64 24.00 11.92
N PRO A 105 -11.33 23.90 13.22
CA PRO A 105 -10.27 23.01 13.71
C PRO A 105 -10.45 21.56 13.26
N GLU A 106 -11.69 21.09 13.14
CA GLU A 106 -12.03 19.73 12.74
C GLU A 106 -11.73 19.49 11.25
N VAL A 107 -12.11 20.44 10.38
CA VAL A 107 -11.83 20.35 8.93
C VAL A 107 -10.34 20.47 8.66
N THR A 108 -9.66 21.41 9.32
CA THR A 108 -8.21 21.57 9.24
C THR A 108 -7.49 20.29 9.70
N TYR A 109 -8.02 19.62 10.73
CA TYR A 109 -7.52 18.33 11.18
C TYR A 109 -7.76 17.24 10.13
N MET A 110 -8.96 17.15 9.54
CA MET A 110 -9.28 16.18 8.47
C MET A 110 -8.37 16.32 7.24
N ILE A 111 -8.04 17.55 6.85
CA ILE A 111 -7.16 17.82 5.70
C ILE A 111 -5.74 17.28 5.91
N ARG A 112 -5.27 17.17 7.17
CA ARG A 112 -3.97 16.58 7.51
C ARG A 112 -3.86 15.11 7.13
N PHE A 113 -4.98 14.43 6.93
CA PHE A 113 -5.00 13.02 6.56
C PHE A 113 -4.94 12.79 5.04
N VAL A 114 -5.17 13.82 4.22
CA VAL A 114 -5.10 13.65 2.75
C VAL A 114 -3.74 13.13 2.30
N PRO A 115 -2.59 13.62 2.82
CA PRO A 115 -1.28 13.00 2.58
C PRO A 115 -1.23 11.50 2.90
N LEU A 116 -1.83 11.09 4.03
CA LEU A 116 -1.83 9.69 4.46
C LEU A 116 -2.67 8.80 3.53
N VAL A 117 -3.88 9.26 3.17
CA VAL A 117 -4.75 8.57 2.21
C VAL A 117 -4.04 8.44 0.86
N ARG A 118 -3.25 9.45 0.47
CA ARG A 118 -2.43 9.40 -0.75
C ARG A 118 -1.36 8.33 -0.70
N GLY A 119 -0.60 8.28 0.40
CA GLY A 119 0.40 7.22 0.61
C GLY A 119 -0.23 5.82 0.55
N GLY A 120 -1.40 5.66 1.17
CA GLY A 120 -2.16 4.40 1.14
C GLY A 120 -2.61 4.00 -0.26
N TYR A 121 -3.19 4.94 -1.02
CA TYR A 121 -3.59 4.69 -2.41
C TYR A 121 -2.40 4.33 -3.29
N ALA A 122 -1.30 5.06 -3.15
CA ALA A 122 -0.12 4.84 -3.97
C ALA A 122 0.54 3.48 -3.66
N MET A 123 0.50 3.02 -2.41
CA MET A 123 0.87 1.65 -2.08
C MET A 123 -0.13 0.60 -2.59
N ALA A 124 -1.42 0.91 -2.66
CA ALA A 124 -2.39 0.00 -3.28
C ALA A 124 -2.07 -0.22 -4.78
N ILE A 125 -1.60 0.82 -5.49
CA ILE A 125 -1.09 0.69 -6.86
C ILE A 125 0.15 -0.21 -6.88
N VAL A 126 1.11 0.00 -5.96
CA VAL A 126 2.34 -0.81 -5.87
C VAL A 126 2.03 -2.29 -5.61
N VAL A 127 1.16 -2.56 -4.64
CA VAL A 127 0.68 -3.91 -4.33
C VAL A 127 -0.01 -4.49 -5.55
N GLY A 128 -0.92 -3.76 -6.20
CA GLY A 128 -1.59 -4.19 -7.42
C GLY A 128 -0.60 -4.56 -8.53
N TRP A 129 0.45 -3.77 -8.73
CA TRP A 129 1.51 -4.04 -9.70
C TRP A 129 2.37 -5.26 -9.32
N LEU A 130 2.77 -5.39 -8.05
CA LEU A 130 3.52 -6.55 -7.56
C LEU A 130 2.71 -7.84 -7.69
N THR A 131 1.40 -7.79 -7.42
CA THR A 131 0.47 -8.92 -7.59
C THR A 131 0.27 -9.27 -9.06
N TYR A 132 0.17 -8.26 -9.94
CA TYR A 132 -0.07 -8.46 -11.37
C TYR A 132 1.16 -8.97 -12.12
N ASN A 133 2.35 -8.50 -11.74
CA ASN A 133 3.59 -8.97 -12.33
C ASN A 133 3.88 -10.37 -11.78
N LYS A 134 3.87 -11.41 -12.64
CA LYS A 134 4.14 -12.83 -12.31
C LYS A 134 5.48 -13.07 -11.56
N ALA A 135 6.26 -12.03 -11.31
CA ALA A 135 7.47 -12.02 -10.51
C ALA A 135 7.23 -12.31 -9.02
N SER A 136 6.02 -12.07 -8.48
CA SER A 136 5.69 -12.41 -7.08
C SER A 136 4.74 -13.61 -7.02
N GLY A 137 5.04 -14.59 -6.15
CA GLY A 137 4.10 -15.66 -5.85
C GLY A 137 2.89 -15.11 -5.09
N LEU A 138 1.71 -15.76 -5.18
CA LEU A 138 0.48 -15.35 -4.49
C LEU A 138 0.73 -14.99 -3.02
N PHE A 139 1.56 -15.80 -2.34
CA PHE A 139 1.98 -15.57 -0.97
C PHE A 139 2.74 -14.26 -0.74
N VAL A 140 3.70 -13.92 -1.62
CA VAL A 140 4.48 -12.69 -1.51
C VAL A 140 3.57 -11.49 -1.70
N SER A 141 2.71 -11.52 -2.71
CA SER A 141 1.74 -10.45 -2.96
C SER A 141 0.81 -10.21 -1.77
N TYR A 142 0.36 -11.30 -1.15
CA TYR A 142 -0.55 -11.26 -0.01
C TYR A 142 0.17 -10.75 1.24
N LEU A 143 1.40 -11.21 1.50
CA LEU A 143 2.23 -10.74 2.61
C LEU A 143 2.54 -9.24 2.48
N THR A 144 2.84 -8.76 1.27
CA THR A 144 3.04 -7.33 1.02
C THR A 144 1.77 -6.53 1.30
N MET A 145 0.60 -7.02 0.85
CA MET A 145 -0.69 -6.37 1.11
C MET A 145 -1.00 -6.30 2.61
N LEU A 146 -0.75 -7.38 3.34
CA LEU A 146 -0.91 -7.43 4.79
C LEU A 146 -0.03 -6.40 5.49
N LEU A 147 1.28 -6.45 5.23
CA LEU A 147 2.25 -5.56 5.89
C LEU A 147 1.95 -4.10 5.60
N ALA A 148 1.56 -3.79 4.35
CA ALA A 148 1.10 -2.46 3.98
C ALA A 148 -0.16 -2.06 4.79
N THR A 149 -1.17 -2.93 4.86
CA THR A 149 -2.40 -2.67 5.62
C THR A 149 -2.12 -2.43 7.10
N VAL A 150 -1.30 -3.28 7.73
CA VAL A 150 -0.91 -3.15 9.14
C VAL A 150 -0.24 -1.80 9.36
N TYR A 151 0.73 -1.45 8.51
CA TYR A 151 1.46 -0.19 8.60
C TYR A 151 0.55 1.05 8.45
N PHE A 152 -0.34 1.08 7.45
CA PHE A 152 -1.25 2.22 7.26
C PHE A 152 -2.31 2.28 8.36
N SER A 153 -2.79 1.14 8.84
CA SER A 153 -3.74 1.08 9.95
C SER A 153 -3.11 1.56 11.24
N SER A 154 -1.86 1.17 11.55
CA SER A 154 -1.14 1.70 12.71
C SER A 154 -0.89 3.19 12.60
N LEU A 155 -0.58 3.69 11.40
CA LEU A 155 -0.36 5.12 11.19
C LEU A 155 -1.66 5.93 11.33
N ALA A 156 -2.76 5.46 10.74
CA ALA A 156 -4.07 6.07 10.91
C ALA A 156 -4.51 6.04 12.38
N PHE A 157 -4.35 4.90 13.05
CA PHE A 157 -4.68 4.72 14.46
C PHE A 157 -3.86 5.67 15.33
N PHE A 158 -2.54 5.76 15.12
CA PHE A 158 -1.67 6.68 15.86
C PHE A 158 -2.12 8.13 15.73
N VAL A 159 -2.35 8.63 14.51
CA VAL A 159 -2.70 10.04 14.30
C VAL A 159 -4.04 10.40 14.97
N LEU A 160 -4.98 9.45 15.05
CA LEU A 160 -6.31 9.63 15.61
C LEU A 160 -6.37 9.44 17.13
N GLU A 161 -5.62 8.47 17.66
CA GLU A 161 -5.71 8.06 19.05
C GLU A 161 -4.63 8.73 19.92
N HIS A 162 -3.45 9.05 19.41
CA HIS A 162 -2.31 9.53 20.23
C HIS A 162 -2.62 10.75 21.11
N LYS A 163 -3.54 11.63 20.68
CA LYS A 163 -3.91 12.83 21.47
C LYS A 163 -5.01 12.59 22.50
N VAL A 164 -5.80 11.54 22.34
CA VAL A 164 -7.02 11.31 23.15
C VAL A 164 -6.95 10.02 23.95
N ASN A 165 -6.06 9.11 23.57
CA ASN A 165 -5.88 7.80 24.16
C ASN A 165 -4.57 7.76 24.93
N PRO A 166 -4.60 7.69 26.28
CA PRO A 166 -3.40 7.69 27.10
C PRO A 166 -2.52 6.44 26.90
N LEU A 167 -3.08 5.37 26.32
CA LEU A 167 -2.35 4.14 26.03
C LEU A 167 -1.52 4.21 24.74
N VAL A 168 -1.72 5.25 23.92
CA VAL A 168 -1.00 5.46 22.67
C VAL A 168 -0.01 6.60 22.88
N THR A 169 1.13 6.30 23.50
CA THR A 169 2.17 7.29 23.83
C THR A 169 3.12 7.53 22.67
N GLY A 170 3.35 6.52 21.84
CA GLY A 170 4.20 6.59 20.67
C GLY A 170 3.68 5.74 19.52
N TYR A 171 4.35 5.84 18.36
CA TYR A 171 3.97 5.05 17.19
C TYR A 171 4.17 3.54 17.41
N GLY A 172 5.15 3.16 18.24
CA GLY A 172 5.38 1.76 18.61
C GLY A 172 4.13 1.10 19.22
N ASP A 173 3.36 1.86 20.01
CA ASP A 173 2.12 1.39 20.63
C ASP A 173 1.02 1.13 19.58
N ALA A 174 0.90 2.02 18.59
CA ALA A 174 -0.04 1.84 17.50
C ALA A 174 0.36 0.70 16.55
N LEU A 175 1.67 0.49 16.33
CA LEU A 175 2.19 -0.63 15.57
C LEU A 175 1.94 -1.96 16.29
N TRP A 176 2.20 -2.00 17.59
CA TRP A 176 1.86 -3.11 18.48
C TRP A 176 0.37 -3.44 18.41
N TRP A 177 -0.49 -2.42 18.57
CA TRP A 177 -1.94 -2.56 18.42
C TRP A 177 -2.30 -3.22 17.09
N ALA A 178 -1.79 -2.71 15.97
CA ALA A 178 -2.13 -3.23 14.65
C ALA A 178 -1.69 -4.69 14.43
N PHE A 179 -0.49 -5.07 14.90
CA PHE A 179 -0.02 -6.45 14.79
C PHE A 179 -0.82 -7.42 15.67
N MET A 180 -1.18 -7.02 16.88
CA MET A 180 -1.97 -7.86 17.78
C MET A 180 -3.40 -8.03 17.30
N ASP A 181 -3.97 -6.98 16.71
CA ASP A 181 -5.35 -6.97 16.24
C ASP A 181 -5.50 -7.71 14.90
N VAL A 182 -4.56 -7.55 13.95
CA VAL A 182 -4.53 -8.34 12.70
C VAL A 182 -4.26 -9.83 12.95
N THR A 183 -3.62 -10.20 14.06
CA THR A 183 -3.43 -11.61 14.43
C THR A 183 -4.62 -12.16 15.23
N THR A 184 -5.63 -11.33 15.49
CA THR A 184 -6.82 -11.65 16.30
C THR A 184 -6.52 -12.02 17.75
N VAL A 185 -5.27 -11.86 18.20
CA VAL A 185 -4.88 -12.04 19.61
C VAL A 185 -5.44 -10.89 20.46
N GLY A 186 -5.53 -9.70 19.86
CA GLY A 186 -5.99 -8.49 20.53
C GLY A 186 -4.87 -7.84 21.34
N SER A 187 -4.91 -6.52 21.43
CA SER A 187 -3.94 -5.74 22.21
C SER A 187 -4.54 -5.26 23.53
N ASN A 188 -3.70 -4.79 24.44
CA ASN A 188 -4.12 -4.07 25.65
C ASN A 188 -4.59 -2.63 25.36
N ILE A 189 -4.52 -2.18 24.10
CA ILE A 189 -4.89 -0.83 23.66
C ILE A 189 -6.28 -0.89 23.02
N ILE A 190 -7.25 -0.20 23.63
CA ILE A 190 -8.63 -0.14 23.13
C ILE A 190 -8.84 1.20 22.44
N ALA A 191 -9.44 1.17 21.25
CA ALA A 191 -9.76 2.35 20.48
C ALA A 191 -10.84 3.22 21.16
N VAL A 192 -10.54 4.50 21.35
CA VAL A 192 -11.47 5.47 21.94
C VAL A 192 -12.30 6.15 20.85
N THR A 193 -11.70 6.42 19.69
CA THR A 193 -12.35 7.11 18.56
C THR A 193 -13.21 6.17 17.74
N VAL A 194 -14.23 6.72 17.06
CA VAL A 194 -15.09 5.96 16.14
C VAL A 194 -14.26 5.31 15.03
N THR A 195 -13.36 6.09 14.42
CA THR A 195 -12.48 5.59 13.36
C THR A 195 -11.53 4.50 13.87
N GLY A 196 -10.94 4.67 15.05
CA GLY A 196 -10.11 3.64 15.67
C GLY A 196 -10.87 2.32 15.88
N ARG A 197 -12.13 2.37 16.32
CA ARG A 197 -12.97 1.18 16.49
C ARG A 197 -13.30 0.50 15.16
N VAL A 198 -13.58 1.29 14.11
CA VAL A 198 -13.78 0.76 12.76
C VAL A 198 -12.51 0.08 12.26
N LEU A 199 -11.34 0.70 12.47
CA LEU A 199 -10.06 0.07 12.13
C LEU A 199 -9.85 -1.25 12.88
N SER A 200 -10.22 -1.34 14.16
CA SER A 200 -10.13 -2.60 14.92
C SER A 200 -10.94 -3.73 14.29
N VAL A 201 -12.20 -3.45 13.91
CA VAL A 201 -13.07 -4.47 13.30
C VAL A 201 -12.52 -4.91 11.94
N LEU A 202 -12.09 -3.96 11.11
CA LEU A 202 -11.57 -4.25 9.78
C LEU A 202 -10.26 -5.04 9.84
N LEU A 203 -9.37 -4.69 10.77
CA LEU A 203 -8.06 -5.32 10.87
C LEU A 203 -8.17 -6.75 11.41
N ALA A 204 -9.02 -6.98 12.42
CA ALA A 204 -9.36 -8.32 12.88
C ALA A 204 -9.99 -9.20 11.78
N ALA A 205 -10.92 -8.63 10.99
CA ALA A 205 -11.52 -9.34 9.86
C ALA A 205 -10.49 -9.73 8.77
N LEU A 206 -9.58 -8.81 8.43
CA LEU A 206 -8.47 -9.09 7.51
C LEU A 206 -7.53 -10.19 8.02
N GLY A 207 -7.28 -10.19 9.33
CA GLY A 207 -6.54 -11.23 10.03
C GLY A 207 -7.12 -12.63 9.87
N MET A 208 -8.41 -12.76 10.16
CA MET A 208 -9.14 -14.03 10.05
C MET A 208 -9.14 -14.57 8.61
N MET A 209 -9.25 -13.70 7.61
CA MET A 209 -9.19 -14.11 6.20
C MET A 209 -7.78 -14.55 5.77
N MET A 210 -6.73 -14.09 6.45
CA MET A 210 -5.36 -14.39 6.10
C MET A 210 -4.87 -15.76 6.56
N PHE A 211 -5.21 -16.16 7.80
CA PHE A 211 -4.64 -17.35 8.41
C PHE A 211 -4.76 -18.62 7.52
N PRO A 212 -5.92 -18.86 6.85
CA PRO A 212 -6.05 -19.99 5.91
C PRO A 212 -5.09 -19.94 4.72
N ILE A 213 -4.81 -18.76 4.17
CA ILE A 213 -3.94 -18.59 3.00
C ILE A 213 -2.50 -18.96 3.36
N PHE A 214 -2.04 -18.58 4.56
CA PHE A 214 -0.74 -18.98 5.08
C PHE A 214 -0.63 -20.51 5.20
N THR A 215 -1.64 -21.15 5.80
CA THR A 215 -1.68 -22.61 5.94
C THR A 215 -1.62 -23.30 4.58
N VAL A 216 -2.47 -22.89 3.62
CA VAL A 216 -2.50 -23.46 2.26
C VAL A 216 -1.13 -23.30 1.58
N TYR A 217 -0.49 -22.14 1.71
CA TYR A 217 0.83 -21.91 1.13
C TYR A 217 1.88 -22.87 1.70
N VAL A 218 1.99 -22.97 3.04
CA VAL A 218 2.96 -23.87 3.69
C VAL A 218 2.67 -25.33 3.31
N THR A 219 1.41 -25.76 3.35
CA THR A 219 1.03 -27.12 2.92
C THR A 219 1.39 -27.37 1.45
N SER A 220 1.18 -26.39 0.57
CA SER A 220 1.54 -26.53 -0.85
C SER A 220 3.05 -26.66 -1.07
N LEU A 221 3.87 -25.94 -0.29
CA LEU A 221 5.33 -26.06 -0.34
C LEU A 221 5.79 -27.44 0.13
N ILE A 222 5.23 -27.94 1.24
CA ILE A 222 5.55 -29.27 1.77
C ILE A 222 5.13 -30.35 0.77
N GLN A 223 3.92 -30.26 0.20
CA GLN A 223 3.44 -31.19 -0.82
C GLN A 223 4.33 -31.19 -2.06
N LYS A 224 4.76 -30.01 -2.52
CA LYS A 224 5.69 -29.89 -3.65
C LYS A 224 7.02 -30.58 -3.33
N LYS A 225 7.59 -30.34 -2.14
CA LYS A 225 8.84 -30.96 -1.70
C LYS A 225 8.72 -32.48 -1.55
N ASN A 226 7.58 -32.97 -1.08
CA ASN A 226 7.32 -34.42 -0.99
C ASN A 226 7.24 -35.05 -2.38
N LYS A 227 6.57 -34.42 -3.34
CA LYS A 227 6.53 -34.89 -4.74
C LYS A 227 7.92 -34.92 -5.39
N GLU A 228 8.69 -33.84 -5.24
CA GLU A 228 10.08 -33.77 -5.73
C GLU A 228 10.94 -34.91 -5.14
N LYS A 229 10.75 -35.21 -3.85
CA LYS A 229 11.43 -36.31 -3.15
C LYS A 229 10.99 -37.68 -3.68
N GLU A 230 9.69 -37.92 -3.88
CA GLU A 230 9.17 -39.17 -4.45
C GLU A 230 9.66 -39.41 -5.88
N GLU A 231 9.68 -38.36 -6.72
CA GLU A 231 10.21 -38.44 -8.09
C GLU A 231 11.71 -38.77 -8.10
N TYR A 232 12.49 -38.19 -7.18
CA TYR A 232 13.91 -38.48 -7.02
C TYR A 232 14.17 -39.96 -6.66
N TYR A 233 13.42 -40.53 -5.71
CA TYR A 233 13.58 -41.96 -5.37
C TYR A 233 13.15 -42.89 -6.50
N LYS A 234 12.06 -42.58 -7.21
CA LYS A 234 11.66 -43.37 -8.39
C LYS A 234 12.73 -43.37 -9.49
N GLN A 235 13.41 -42.24 -9.69
CA GLN A 235 14.52 -42.16 -10.65
C GLN A 235 15.72 -43.02 -10.23
N LEU A 236 16.04 -43.05 -8.93
CA LEU A 236 17.10 -43.92 -8.40
C LEU A 236 16.77 -45.40 -8.58
N GLU A 237 15.55 -45.83 -8.25
CA GLU A 237 15.09 -47.22 -8.43
C GLU A 237 15.16 -47.63 -9.92
N THR A 238 14.66 -46.78 -10.82
CA THR A 238 14.69 -47.06 -12.26
C THR A 238 16.12 -47.13 -12.81
N ALA A 239 17.04 -46.30 -12.28
CA ALA A 239 18.44 -46.31 -12.67
C ALA A 239 19.17 -47.57 -12.19
N ASP A 240 18.85 -48.10 -11.01
CA ASP A 240 19.45 -49.34 -10.49
C ASP A 240 18.95 -50.58 -11.25
N ASP A 241 17.65 -50.65 -11.54
CA ASP A 241 17.06 -51.71 -12.37
C ASP A 241 17.64 -51.75 -13.78
N SER A 242 17.99 -50.59 -14.34
CA SER A 242 18.62 -50.48 -15.66
C SER A 242 20.08 -50.94 -15.69
N LYS A 243 20.78 -50.98 -14.54
CA LYS A 243 22.16 -51.45 -14.43
C LYS A 243 22.28 -52.96 -14.17
N GLN A 244 21.21 -53.60 -13.70
CA GLN A 244 21.16 -55.04 -13.45
C GLN A 244 20.75 -55.87 -14.68
N LYS A 245 20.28 -55.24 -15.75
CA LYS A 245 20.03 -55.85 -17.07
C LYS A 245 21.22 -55.64 -18.01
#